data_AF-A0AAJ6QN22-F1
#
_entry.id   AF-A0AAJ6QN22-F1
#
_cell.length_a   1.000
_cell.length_b   1.000
_cell.length_c   1.000
_cell.angle_alpha   90.00
_cell.angle_beta   90.00
_cell.angle_gamma   90.00
#
_symmetry.space_group_name_H-M   'P 1'
#
loop_
_entity.id
_entity.type
_entity.pdbx_description
1 polymer ?
#
loop_
_entity_poly.entity_id
_entity_poly.type
_entity_poly.pdbx_seq_one_letter_code
_entity_poly.pdbx_strand_id
1 'polypeptide(L)'
;MTKWRVSQGTVYNIKRNAEKIRMQCAQKKSHKSKRFRTPKFQGIERDLFKAFEDARLDHPDLPISGLWLKEKAISAENGDSDFKASNSWLDGSKARFKLSNQRICGEASKVDQEEIDRWMNENERTLNEYSIKNIFNADETGFFYKMLPNR
;
A
#
# COMPACT_ATOMS: atom_id res chain seq x y z
N MET A 1 -33.27 31.62 -4.40
CA MET A 1 -33.18 30.16 -4.69
C MET A 1 -32.70 29.80 -6.09
N THR A 2 -32.69 30.74 -7.03
CA THR A 2 -32.41 30.51 -8.45
C THR A 2 -30.92 30.35 -8.79
N LYS A 3 -30.01 30.90 -7.97
CA LYS A 3 -28.54 30.86 -8.22
C LYS A 3 -27.95 29.44 -8.30
N TRP A 4 -28.46 28.50 -7.51
CA TRP A 4 -27.87 27.16 -7.36
C TRP A 4 -28.79 26.01 -7.81
N ARG A 5 -29.99 26.32 -8.32
CA ARG A 5 -31.00 25.34 -8.76
C ARG A 5 -31.22 24.18 -7.76
N VAL A 6 -31.28 24.50 -6.46
CA VAL A 6 -31.53 23.53 -5.37
C VAL A 6 -32.78 23.91 -4.59
N SER A 7 -33.53 22.90 -4.15
CA SER A 7 -34.75 23.09 -3.35
C SER A 7 -34.43 23.72 -1.99
N GLN A 8 -35.41 24.42 -1.38
CA GLN A 8 -35.26 24.91 0.00
C GLN A 8 -34.89 23.80 0.97
N GLY A 9 -35.61 22.67 0.92
CA GLY A 9 -35.38 21.56 1.82
C GLY A 9 -33.93 21.07 1.77
N THR A 10 -33.33 21.04 0.57
CA THR A 10 -31.90 20.72 0.41
C THR A 10 -31.00 21.72 1.12
N VAL A 11 -31.21 23.04 0.97
CA VAL A 11 -30.33 24.03 1.62
C VAL A 11 -30.50 24.02 3.15
N TYR A 12 -31.71 23.84 3.65
CA TYR A 12 -31.96 23.67 5.10
C TYR A 12 -31.28 22.41 5.64
N ASN A 13 -31.35 21.28 4.93
CA ASN A 13 -30.68 20.04 5.33
C ASN A 13 -29.15 20.18 5.32
N ILE A 14 -28.58 20.88 4.33
CA ILE A 14 -27.14 21.17 4.30
C ILE A 14 -26.75 22.06 5.49
N LYS A 15 -27.53 23.11 5.76
CA LYS A 15 -27.27 24.02 6.88
C LYS A 15 -27.33 23.28 8.23
N ARG A 16 -28.35 22.44 8.43
CA ARG A 16 -28.52 21.64 9.65
C ARG A 16 -27.37 20.66 9.87
N ASN A 17 -26.82 20.08 8.80
CA ASN A 17 -25.73 19.10 8.88
C ASN A 17 -24.34 19.71 8.57
N ALA A 18 -24.21 21.04 8.60
CA ALA A 18 -23.03 21.72 8.08
C ALA A 18 -21.72 21.30 8.77
N GLU A 19 -21.73 21.15 10.09
CA GLU A 19 -20.55 20.70 10.85
C GLU A 19 -20.12 19.29 10.46
N LYS A 20 -21.07 18.35 10.43
CA LYS A 20 -20.83 16.97 9.99
C LYS A 20 -20.28 16.93 8.56
N ILE A 21 -20.84 17.71 7.65
CA ILE A 21 -20.36 17.79 6.25
C ILE A 21 -18.92 18.34 6.20
N ARG A 22 -18.60 19.38 6.98
CA ARG A 22 -17.23 19.94 7.05
C ARG A 22 -16.23 18.91 7.58
N MET A 23 -16.54 18.23 8.68
CA MET A 23 -15.68 17.17 9.22
C MET A 23 -15.46 16.05 8.21
N GLN A 24 -16.53 15.59 7.56
CA GLN A 24 -16.44 14.56 6.53
C GLN A 24 -15.63 15.04 5.31
N CYS A 25 -15.74 16.30 4.91
CA CYS A 25 -14.95 16.87 3.82
C CYS A 25 -13.46 16.95 4.15
N ALA A 26 -13.09 17.29 5.39
CA ALA A 26 -11.69 17.27 5.83
C ALA A 26 -11.08 15.86 5.80
N GLN A 27 -11.89 14.82 6.04
CA GLN A 27 -11.44 13.42 6.04
C GLN A 27 -11.46 12.74 4.66
N LYS A 28 -11.99 13.39 3.62
CA LYS A 28 -12.15 12.75 2.29
C LYS A 28 -10.81 12.63 1.56
N LYS A 29 -10.62 11.46 0.92
CA LYS A 29 -9.49 11.23 -0.01
C LYS A 29 -9.68 11.85 -1.40
N SER A 30 -10.90 12.28 -1.77
CA SER A 30 -11.20 12.84 -3.09
C SER A 30 -12.25 13.95 -3.06
N HIS A 31 -11.95 15.06 -3.73
CA HIS A 31 -12.86 16.18 -3.93
C HIS A 31 -14.09 15.82 -4.78
N LYS A 32 -14.04 14.73 -5.55
CA LYS A 32 -15.18 14.25 -6.35
C LYS A 32 -16.18 13.44 -5.52
N SER A 33 -15.84 13.04 -4.29
CA SER A 33 -16.71 12.21 -3.46
C SER A 33 -17.89 13.00 -2.89
N LYS A 34 -19.10 12.65 -3.34
CA LYS A 34 -20.36 13.26 -2.90
C LYS A 34 -21.00 12.56 -1.70
N ARG A 35 -20.53 11.36 -1.33
CA ARG A 35 -21.09 10.54 -0.25
C ARG A 35 -19.99 10.06 0.68
N PHE A 36 -20.23 10.20 1.97
CA PHE A 36 -19.39 9.58 3.00
C PHE A 36 -20.03 8.25 3.39
N ARG A 37 -19.34 7.13 3.15
CA ARG A 37 -19.79 5.80 3.55
C ARG A 37 -18.87 5.27 4.63
N THR A 38 -19.46 4.91 5.75
CA THR A 38 -18.76 4.17 6.81
C THR A 38 -18.57 2.72 6.35
N PRO A 39 -17.37 2.13 6.48
CA PRO A 39 -17.17 0.70 6.24
C PRO A 39 -18.08 -0.14 7.14
N LYS A 40 -18.63 -1.24 6.62
CA LYS A 40 -19.51 -2.16 7.38
C LYS A 40 -18.76 -2.81 8.55
N PHE A 41 -17.50 -3.20 8.32
CA PHE A 41 -16.69 -3.98 9.26
C PHE A 41 -15.52 -3.17 9.84
N GLN A 42 -15.78 -1.96 10.36
CA GLN A 42 -14.74 -1.08 10.89
C GLN A 42 -13.95 -1.68 12.06
N GLY A 43 -14.58 -2.51 12.90
CA GLY A 43 -13.90 -3.19 14.01
C GLY A 43 -12.80 -4.11 13.49
N ILE A 44 -13.20 -5.08 12.65
CA ILE A 44 -12.31 -6.04 11.99
C ILE A 44 -11.18 -5.32 11.23
N GLU A 45 -11.49 -4.21 10.55
CA GLU A 45 -10.50 -3.41 9.84
C GLU A 45 -9.41 -2.82 10.75
N ARG A 46 -9.78 -2.33 11.93
CA ARG A 46 -8.81 -1.79 12.90
C ARG A 46 -7.95 -2.89 13.48
N ASP A 47 -8.55 -4.02 13.84
CA ASP A 47 -7.83 -5.15 14.42
C ASP A 47 -6.87 -5.78 13.40
N LEU A 48 -7.30 -5.87 12.14
CA LEU A 48 -6.43 -6.30 11.03
C LEU A 48 -5.26 -5.34 10.83
N PHE A 49 -5.50 -4.03 10.87
CA PHE A 49 -4.44 -3.04 10.69
C PHE A 49 -3.42 -3.10 11.82
N LYS A 50 -3.87 -3.25 13.07
CA LYS A 50 -2.98 -3.46 14.21
C LYS A 50 -2.13 -4.72 14.04
N ALA A 51 -2.75 -5.84 13.66
CA ALA A 51 -2.03 -7.08 13.41
C ALA A 51 -1.00 -6.95 12.27
N PHE A 52 -1.29 -6.14 11.26
CA PHE A 52 -0.34 -5.82 10.19
C PHE A 52 0.85 -5.01 10.71
N GLU A 53 0.62 -4.01 11.57
CA GLU A 53 1.70 -3.22 12.21
C GLU A 53 2.59 -4.11 13.07
N ASP A 54 1.99 -4.96 13.92
CA ASP A 54 2.72 -5.91 14.76
C ASP A 54 3.57 -6.86 13.90
N ALA A 55 2.99 -7.45 12.85
CA ALA A 55 3.72 -8.35 11.95
C ALA A 55 4.86 -7.65 11.20
N ARG A 56 4.72 -6.36 10.89
CA ARG A 56 5.80 -5.56 10.28
C ARG A 56 6.92 -5.23 11.25
N LEU A 57 6.60 -5.05 12.52
CA LEU A 57 7.58 -4.82 13.56
C LEU A 57 8.40 -6.08 13.85
N ASP A 58 7.74 -7.23 13.91
CA ASP A 58 8.40 -8.52 14.15
C ASP A 58 9.23 -9.00 12.95
N HIS A 59 8.74 -8.73 11.73
CA HIS A 59 9.35 -9.20 10.49
C HIS A 59 9.38 -8.11 9.41
N PRO A 60 10.35 -7.16 9.50
CA PRO A 60 10.42 -6.02 8.59
C PRO A 60 10.64 -6.42 7.13
N ASP A 61 11.39 -7.50 6.88
CA ASP A 61 11.78 -7.91 5.53
C ASP A 61 10.78 -8.86 4.85
N LEU A 62 9.84 -9.44 5.60
CA LEU A 62 8.94 -10.44 5.04
C LEU A 62 7.77 -9.77 4.31
N PRO A 63 7.52 -10.09 3.02
CA PRO A 63 6.34 -9.59 2.33
C PRO A 63 5.08 -10.20 2.94
N ILE A 64 4.18 -9.34 3.43
CA ILE A 64 2.89 -9.79 3.98
C ILE A 64 1.93 -10.12 2.82
N SER A 65 1.53 -11.39 2.74
CA SER A 65 0.66 -11.87 1.68
C SER A 65 -0.80 -11.42 1.86
N GLY A 66 -1.53 -11.29 0.76
CA GLY A 66 -2.97 -11.02 0.81
C GLY A 66 -3.78 -12.16 1.47
N LEU A 67 -3.28 -13.40 1.38
CA LEU A 67 -3.89 -14.57 2.03
C LEU A 67 -3.77 -14.46 3.55
N TRP A 68 -2.58 -14.13 4.05
CA TRP A 68 -2.35 -13.91 5.48
C TRP A 68 -3.27 -12.82 6.03
N LEU A 69 -3.43 -11.71 5.31
CA LEU A 69 -4.36 -10.65 5.70
C LEU A 69 -5.82 -11.12 5.78
N LYS A 70 -6.25 -12.03 4.88
CA LYS A 70 -7.61 -12.59 4.95
C LYS A 70 -7.78 -13.53 6.13
N GLU A 71 -6.82 -14.41 6.35
CA GLU A 71 -6.84 -15.33 7.50
C GLU A 71 -6.90 -14.54 8.80
N LYS A 72 -6.06 -13.52 8.94
CA LYS A 72 -6.06 -12.67 10.13
C LYS A 72 -7.37 -11.89 10.29
N ALA A 73 -7.97 -11.42 9.19
CA ALA A 73 -9.27 -10.75 9.22
C ALA A 73 -10.39 -11.70 9.66
N ILE A 74 -10.36 -12.96 9.24
CA ILE A 74 -11.33 -13.99 9.65
C ILE A 74 -11.13 -14.31 11.14
N SER A 75 -9.89 -14.42 11.62
CA SER A 75 -9.64 -14.62 13.06
C SER A 75 -10.04 -13.43 13.92
N ALA A 76 -10.02 -12.21 13.38
CA ALA A 76 -10.50 -11.00 14.04
C ALA A 76 -12.03 -10.87 14.03
N GLU A 77 -12.73 -11.70 13.24
CA GLU A 77 -14.18 -11.73 13.21
C GLU A 77 -14.72 -12.41 14.47
N ASN A 78 -15.25 -11.61 15.40
CA ASN A 78 -15.83 -12.11 16.64
C ASN A 78 -17.35 -12.37 16.48
N GLY A 79 -17.73 -13.30 15.60
CA GLY A 79 -19.09 -13.83 15.51
C GLY A 79 -20.05 -13.09 14.58
N ASP A 80 -19.54 -12.47 13.51
CA ASP A 80 -20.36 -11.78 12.51
C ASP A 80 -20.45 -12.65 11.25
N SER A 81 -21.38 -13.62 11.28
CA SER A 81 -21.51 -14.72 10.29
C SER A 81 -21.60 -14.32 8.80
N ASP A 82 -21.79 -13.04 8.52
CA ASP A 82 -21.83 -12.47 7.17
C ASP A 82 -20.45 -12.10 6.61
N PHE A 83 -19.40 -12.07 7.45
CA PHE A 83 -18.07 -11.67 7.03
C PHE A 83 -17.37 -12.78 6.25
N LYS A 84 -16.83 -12.46 5.07
CA LYS A 84 -16.22 -13.44 4.15
C LYS A 84 -14.82 -13.08 3.68
N ALA A 85 -14.21 -12.04 4.27
CA ALA A 85 -12.91 -11.50 3.86
C ALA A 85 -12.71 -11.44 2.32
N SER A 86 -13.74 -10.97 1.60
CA SER A 86 -13.75 -11.01 0.13
C SER A 86 -12.63 -10.16 -0.46
N ASN A 87 -12.20 -10.46 -1.69
CA ASN A 87 -11.16 -9.68 -2.38
C ASN A 87 -11.51 -8.18 -2.42
N SER A 88 -12.75 -7.85 -2.82
CA SER A 88 -13.19 -6.45 -2.89
C SER A 88 -13.19 -5.76 -1.53
N TRP A 89 -13.54 -6.48 -0.45
CA TRP A 89 -13.44 -5.92 0.89
C TRP A 89 -11.99 -5.66 1.29
N LEU A 90 -11.09 -6.62 1.04
CA LEU A 90 -9.67 -6.51 1.36
C LEU A 90 -9.02 -5.36 0.59
N ASP A 91 -9.29 -5.25 -0.72
CA ASP A 91 -8.77 -4.15 -1.55
C ASP A 91 -9.27 -2.80 -1.04
N GLY A 92 -10.55 -2.72 -0.65
CA GLY A 92 -11.12 -1.54 -0.01
C GLY A 92 -10.45 -1.21 1.33
N SER A 93 -10.17 -2.21 2.15
CA SER A 93 -9.50 -2.07 3.46
C SER A 93 -8.08 -1.55 3.28
N LYS A 94 -7.29 -2.20 2.41
CA LYS A 94 -5.94 -1.74 2.01
C LYS A 94 -5.97 -0.28 1.54
N ALA A 95 -6.92 0.06 0.65
CA ALA A 95 -7.06 1.42 0.16
C ALA A 95 -7.42 2.41 1.27
N ARG A 96 -8.18 2.04 2.30
CA ARG A 96 -8.51 2.89 3.45
C ARG A 96 -7.28 3.13 4.35
N PHE A 97 -6.52 2.09 4.64
CA PHE A 97 -5.28 2.19 5.44
C PHE A 97 -4.04 2.59 4.65
N LYS A 98 -4.18 2.85 3.33
CA LYS A 98 -3.06 3.18 2.42
C LYS A 98 -1.98 2.09 2.37
N LEU A 99 -2.39 0.83 2.50
CA LEU A 99 -1.49 -0.30 2.32
C LEU A 99 -1.26 -0.52 0.82
N SER A 100 0.00 -0.42 0.39
CA SER A 100 0.43 -0.73 -0.96
C SER A 100 1.20 -2.05 -0.98
N ASN A 101 0.98 -2.86 -2.01
CA ASN A 101 1.91 -3.96 -2.30
C ASN A 101 3.17 -3.35 -2.90
N GLN A 102 4.31 -3.54 -2.25
CA GLN A 102 5.61 -3.23 -2.83
C GLN A 102 6.30 -4.53 -3.20
N ARG A 103 6.92 -4.53 -4.38
CA ARG A 103 7.79 -5.61 -4.81
C ARG A 103 9.17 -5.29 -4.24
N ILE A 104 9.68 -6.14 -3.35
CA ILE A 104 11.07 -6.06 -2.90
C ILE A 104 11.89 -6.55 -4.09
N CYS A 105 12.41 -5.62 -4.89
CA CYS A 105 13.27 -5.91 -6.02
C CYS A 105 14.72 -5.77 -5.56
N GLY A 106 15.46 -6.88 -5.59
CA GLY A 106 16.89 -6.96 -5.35
C GLY A 106 17.29 -7.08 -3.88
N GLU A 107 18.48 -7.64 -3.66
CA GLU A 107 19.20 -7.60 -2.38
C GLU A 107 19.81 -6.22 -2.08
N ALA A 108 19.30 -5.14 -2.69
CA ALA A 108 19.83 -3.78 -2.54
C ALA A 108 19.87 -3.33 -1.06
N SER A 109 19.00 -3.86 -0.20
CA SER A 109 19.00 -3.57 1.23
C SER A 109 20.10 -4.31 2.04
N LYS A 110 20.82 -5.26 1.43
CA LYS A 110 21.91 -6.04 2.06
C LYS A 110 23.30 -5.65 1.57
N VAL A 111 23.39 -4.66 0.68
CA VAL A 111 24.65 -4.23 0.11
C VAL A 111 25.46 -3.49 1.17
N ASP A 112 26.65 -4.00 1.49
CA ASP A 112 27.61 -3.33 2.35
C ASP A 112 28.34 -2.25 1.54
N GLN A 113 28.11 -0.99 1.92
CA GLN A 113 28.72 0.14 1.24
C GLN A 113 30.25 0.16 1.42
N GLU A 114 30.78 -0.35 2.53
CA GLU A 114 32.23 -0.44 2.75
C GLU A 114 32.86 -1.49 1.84
N GLU A 115 32.15 -2.58 1.53
CA GLU A 115 32.61 -3.60 0.58
C GLU A 115 32.66 -3.05 -0.85
N ILE A 116 31.65 -2.27 -1.25
CA ILE A 116 31.64 -1.59 -2.55
C ILE A 116 32.80 -0.61 -2.66
N ASP A 117 32.98 0.25 -1.66
CA ASP A 117 34.02 1.29 -1.71
C ASP A 117 35.42 0.67 -1.75
N ARG A 118 35.64 -0.43 -1.01
CA ARG A 118 36.88 -1.21 -1.07
C ARG A 118 37.11 -1.80 -2.47
N TRP A 119 36.09 -2.46 -3.03
CA TRP A 119 36.18 -3.08 -4.36
C TRP A 119 36.46 -2.03 -5.46
N MET A 120 35.82 -0.86 -5.39
CA MET A 120 36.04 0.24 -6.33
C MET A 120 37.48 0.74 -6.27
N ASN A 121 38.04 0.92 -5.07
CA ASN A 121 39.43 1.34 -4.89
C ASN A 121 40.42 0.29 -5.42
N GLU A 122 40.17 -1.00 -5.16
CA GLU A 122 41.03 -2.10 -5.63
C GLU A 122 41.05 -2.21 -7.17
N ASN A 123 39.94 -1.89 -7.83
CA ASN A 123 39.76 -2.06 -9.28
C ASN A 123 39.89 -0.77 -10.09
N GLU A 124 40.11 0.39 -9.45
CA GLU A 124 40.16 1.71 -10.10
C GLU A 124 41.14 1.72 -11.29
N ARG A 125 42.34 1.16 -11.11
CA ARG A 125 43.36 1.09 -12.15
C ARG A 125 42.86 0.31 -13.38
N THR A 126 42.27 -0.85 -13.15
CA THR A 126 41.71 -1.71 -14.20
C THR A 126 40.55 -1.03 -14.91
N LEU A 127 39.66 -0.36 -14.16
CA LEU A 127 38.53 0.37 -14.74
C LEU A 127 38.99 1.52 -15.64
N ASN A 128 40.07 2.20 -15.28
CA ASN A 128 40.66 3.28 -16.08
C ASN A 128 41.32 2.82 -17.40
N GLU A 129 41.64 1.53 -17.54
CA GLU A 129 42.17 0.97 -18.79
C GLU A 129 41.07 0.80 -19.88
N TYR A 130 39.80 0.77 -19.47
CA TYR A 130 38.66 0.64 -20.36
C TYR A 130 37.89 1.96 -20.49
N SER A 131 37.40 2.23 -21.70
CA SER A 131 36.43 3.30 -21.90
C SER A 131 35.14 2.98 -21.14
N ILE A 132 34.50 3.98 -20.54
CA ILE A 132 33.23 3.85 -19.79
C ILE A 132 32.16 3.05 -20.57
N LYS A 133 32.09 3.20 -21.89
CA LYS A 133 31.16 2.47 -22.76
C LYS A 133 31.36 0.94 -22.79
N ASN A 134 32.50 0.46 -22.30
CA ASN A 134 32.88 -0.94 -22.23
C ASN A 134 32.85 -1.49 -20.79
N ILE A 135 32.41 -0.70 -19.81
CA ILE A 135 32.27 -1.12 -18.41
C ILE A 135 30.80 -1.46 -18.20
N PHE A 136 30.51 -2.73 -17.90
CA PHE A 136 29.17 -3.24 -17.68
C PHE A 136 29.06 -3.78 -16.26
N ASN A 137 28.01 -3.39 -15.54
CA ASN A 137 27.61 -4.08 -14.32
C ASN A 137 26.75 -5.30 -14.69
N ALA A 138 27.12 -6.48 -14.19
CA ALA A 138 26.36 -7.71 -14.35
C ALA A 138 26.06 -8.27 -12.96
N ASP A 139 25.02 -7.73 -12.31
CA ASP A 139 24.63 -8.05 -10.93
C ASP A 139 23.76 -9.32 -10.86
N GLU A 140 22.95 -9.59 -11.88
CA GLU A 140 22.07 -10.76 -11.95
C GLU A 140 22.31 -11.55 -13.24
N THR A 141 22.68 -12.83 -13.12
CA THR A 141 22.68 -13.78 -14.25
C THR A 141 21.49 -14.74 -14.08
N GLY A 142 20.37 -14.43 -14.74
CA GLY A 142 19.15 -15.24 -14.66
C GLY A 142 18.93 -16.08 -15.91
N PHE A 143 18.89 -17.41 -15.77
CA PHE A 143 18.48 -18.31 -16.85
C PHE A 143 16.94 -18.41 -16.90
N PHE A 144 16.32 -17.66 -17.82
CA PHE A 144 14.87 -17.59 -17.95
C PHE A 144 14.33 -18.58 -18.99
N TYR A 145 14.36 -19.87 -18.68
CA TYR A 145 13.73 -20.89 -19.54
C TYR A 145 12.22 -20.98 -19.28
N LYS A 146 11.41 -20.68 -20.31
CA LYS A 146 9.93 -20.71 -20.26
C LYS A 146 9.30 -19.80 -19.19
N MET A 147 9.96 -18.70 -18.82
CA MET A 147 9.36 -17.76 -17.87
C MET A 147 8.21 -17.00 -18.56
N LEU A 148 7.02 -17.01 -17.94
CA LEU A 148 5.88 -16.25 -18.41
C LEU A 148 6.14 -14.74 -18.29
N PRO A 149 5.53 -13.90 -19.15
CA PRO A 149 5.62 -12.45 -19.03
C PRO A 149 5.19 -11.98 -17.64
N ASN A 150 6.01 -11.16 -17.00
CA ASN A 150 5.66 -10.52 -15.74
C ASN A 150 4.59 -9.44 -15.98
N ARG A 151 3.71 -9.25 -14.99
CA ARG A 151 2.68 -8.20 -14.95
C ARG A 151 3.28 -6.84 -14.61
#